data_AF-A0A0R3P0C2-F1
#
_entry.id   AF-A0A0R3P0C2-F1
#
_cell.length_a   1.000
_cell.length_b   1.000
_cell.length_c   1.000
_cell.angle_alpha   90.00
_cell.angle_beta   90.00
_cell.angle_gamma   90.00
#
_symmetry.space_group_name_H-M   'P 1'
#
loop_
_entity.id
_entity.type
_entity.pdbx_description
1 polymer ?
#
loop_
_entity_poly.entity_id
_entity_poly.type
_entity_poly.pdbx_seq_one_letter_code
_entity_poly.pdbx_strand_id
1 'polypeptide(L)'
;MLFHKGGPMVGQSRGYAFVTFAENEGATNALLKLDGTSVGSRSIAVRLAKNIKYDDLQKPKPRIEIPALGTGKREEKISKSEAIRAIEAKLKHLERHTDDNLELNPREGFNANVPFIQRYQFNKDRDNTQRYGKSSAPYHRQQRPKRR
;
A
#
# COMPACT_ATOMS: atom_id res chain seq x y z
N MET A 1 -27.31 2.69 1.61
CA MET A 1 -25.93 2.14 1.66
C MET A 1 -25.03 2.95 0.76
N LEU A 2 -23.76 3.14 1.13
CA LEU A 2 -22.81 3.90 0.33
C LEU A 2 -21.86 2.97 -0.44
N PHE A 3 -21.63 3.27 -1.73
CA PHE A 3 -20.85 2.44 -2.64
C PHE A 3 -19.63 3.20 -3.17
N HIS A 4 -18.61 2.45 -3.59
CA HIS A 4 -17.47 3.02 -4.32
C HIS A 4 -17.94 3.51 -5.70
N LYS A 5 -17.63 4.77 -6.04
CA LYS A 5 -18.06 5.42 -7.29
C LYS A 5 -17.07 5.23 -8.45
N GLY A 6 -15.85 4.73 -8.17
CA GLY A 6 -14.81 4.51 -9.18
C GLY A 6 -13.67 3.64 -8.66
N GLY A 7 -12.74 3.31 -9.55
CA GLY A 7 -11.63 2.41 -9.27
C GLY A 7 -12.01 0.92 -9.25
N PRO A 8 -11.09 0.03 -8.86
CA PRO A 8 -11.28 -1.42 -8.95
C PRO A 8 -12.40 -1.98 -8.06
N MET A 9 -12.83 -1.21 -7.05
CA MET A 9 -13.89 -1.60 -6.11
C MET A 9 -15.26 -0.97 -6.47
N VAL A 10 -15.39 -0.31 -7.63
CA VAL A 10 -16.64 0.35 -8.04
C VAL A 10 -17.85 -0.59 -7.93
N GLY A 11 -18.96 -0.08 -7.40
CA GLY A 11 -20.17 -0.88 -7.17
C GLY A 11 -20.13 -1.76 -5.91
N GLN A 12 -18.97 -1.95 -5.27
CA GLN A 12 -18.90 -2.62 -3.97
C GLN A 12 -19.33 -1.69 -2.83
N SER A 13 -19.97 -2.25 -1.80
CA SER A 13 -20.39 -1.49 -0.62
C SER A 13 -19.18 -1.03 0.19
N ARG A 14 -19.23 0.18 0.75
CA ARG A 14 -18.15 0.74 1.59
C ARG A 14 -18.13 0.18 3.02
N GLY A 15 -19.06 -0.71 3.37
CA GLY A 15 -19.17 -1.26 4.72
C GLY A 15 -19.80 -0.32 5.77
N TYR A 16 -20.45 0.76 5.35
CA TYR A 16 -21.23 1.64 6.24
C TYR A 16 -22.44 2.26 5.52
N ALA A 17 -23.39 2.74 6.32
CA ALA A 17 -24.58 3.44 5.87
C ALA A 17 -24.98 4.51 6.89
N PHE A 18 -25.81 5.46 6.44
CA PHE A 18 -26.49 6.42 7.30
C PHE A 18 -27.97 6.08 7.31
N VAL A 19 -28.58 6.15 8.49
CA VAL A 19 -30.00 5.90 8.70
C VAL A 19 -30.59 7.14 9.34
N THR A 20 -31.62 7.70 8.71
CA THR A 20 -32.37 8.82 9.24
C THR A 20 -33.60 8.28 9.96
N PHE A 21 -33.72 8.57 11.25
CA PHE A 21 -34.90 8.24 12.03
C PHE A 21 -35.90 9.40 12.00
N ALA A 22 -37.20 9.10 12.08
CA ALA A 22 -38.23 10.12 12.20
C ALA A 22 -38.18 10.82 13.57
N GLU A 23 -37.89 10.05 14.62
CA GLU A 23 -37.85 10.52 16.01
C GLU A 23 -36.46 10.30 16.62
N ASN A 24 -36.08 11.21 17.52
CA ASN A 24 -34.80 11.11 18.25
C ASN A 24 -34.75 9.86 19.15
N GLU A 25 -35.87 9.51 19.78
CA GLU A 25 -35.95 8.31 20.63
C GLU A 25 -35.68 7.02 19.86
N GLY A 26 -36.10 6.95 18.60
CA GLY A 26 -35.77 5.83 17.71
C GLY A 26 -34.25 5.69 17.50
N ALA A 27 -33.55 6.82 17.32
CA ALA A 27 -32.12 6.83 17.12
C ALA A 27 -31.34 6.43 18.39
N THR A 28 -31.74 6.93 19.57
CA THR A 28 -31.08 6.58 20.84
C THR A 28 -31.30 5.12 21.20
N ASN A 29 -32.52 4.60 21.02
CA ASN A 29 -32.82 3.19 21.24
C ASN A 29 -32.03 2.27 20.30
N ALA A 30 -31.93 2.63 19.01
CA ALA A 30 -31.13 1.88 18.06
C ALA A 30 -29.64 1.87 18.44
N LEU A 31 -29.09 3.01 18.85
CA LEU A 31 -27.71 3.11 19.32
C LEU A 31 -27.44 2.19 20.52
N LEU A 32 -28.31 2.22 21.54
CA LEU A 32 -28.13 1.43 22.76
C LEU A 32 -28.28 -0.07 22.52
N LYS A 33 -29.22 -0.48 21.68
CA LYS A 33 -29.57 -1.90 21.49
C LYS A 33 -28.73 -2.58 20.40
N LEU A 34 -28.31 -1.85 19.38
CA LEU A 34 -27.71 -2.44 18.18
C LEU A 34 -26.19 -2.27 18.12
N ASP A 35 -25.59 -1.33 18.86
CA ASP A 35 -24.12 -1.21 18.90
C ASP A 35 -23.47 -2.50 19.43
N GLY A 36 -22.54 -3.06 18.67
CA GLY A 36 -21.86 -4.33 19.00
C GLY A 36 -22.63 -5.60 18.68
N THR A 37 -23.88 -5.51 18.22
CA THR A 37 -24.67 -6.69 17.83
C THR A 37 -24.12 -7.38 16.59
N SER A 38 -24.26 -8.71 16.50
CA SER A 38 -23.79 -9.49 15.35
C SER A 38 -24.83 -9.47 14.22
N VAL A 39 -24.42 -9.03 13.03
CA VAL A 39 -25.23 -9.06 11.81
C VAL A 39 -24.50 -9.88 10.74
N GLY A 40 -25.05 -11.04 10.40
CA GLY A 40 -24.37 -12.01 9.52
C GLY A 40 -23.07 -12.48 10.15
N SER A 41 -21.94 -12.24 9.46
CA SER A 41 -20.60 -12.64 9.91
C SER A 41 -19.82 -11.54 10.65
N ARG A 42 -20.42 -10.36 10.89
CA ARG A 42 -19.71 -9.21 11.47
C ARG A 42 -20.55 -8.50 12.54
N SER A 43 -19.90 -8.09 13.62
CA SER A 43 -20.50 -7.18 14.59
C SER A 43 -20.60 -5.77 14.02
N ILE A 44 -21.76 -5.14 14.12
CA ILE A 44 -21.97 -3.76 13.68
C ILE A 44 -21.56 -2.77 14.76
N ALA A 45 -21.15 -1.57 14.33
CA ALA A 45 -20.94 -0.44 15.20
C ALA A 45 -21.94 0.65 14.85
N VAL A 46 -22.67 1.16 15.84
CA VAL A 46 -23.66 2.22 15.69
C VAL A 46 -23.13 3.46 16.40
N ARG A 47 -23.17 4.61 15.74
CA ARG A 47 -22.67 5.88 16.26
C ARG A 47 -23.56 7.02 15.79
N LEU A 48 -23.65 8.08 16.59
CA LEU A 48 -24.35 9.29 16.17
C LEU A 48 -23.63 9.93 14.97
N ALA A 49 -24.37 10.24 13.92
CA ALA A 49 -23.83 10.88 12.74
C ALA A 49 -23.38 12.31 13.08
N LYS A 50 -22.14 12.65 12.74
CA LYS A 50 -21.62 14.02 12.87
C LYS A 50 -21.96 14.77 11.59
N ASN A 51 -22.63 15.91 11.70
CA ASN A 51 -22.72 16.84 10.59
C ASN A 51 -21.35 17.47 10.36
N ILE A 52 -20.70 17.06 9.27
CA ILE A 52 -19.48 17.70 8.80
C ILE A 52 -19.95 18.92 8.01
N LYS A 53 -19.66 20.13 8.51
CA LYS A 53 -19.83 21.33 7.68
C LYS A 53 -18.80 21.27 6.57
N TYR A 54 -19.21 21.52 5.33
CA TYR A 54 -18.27 21.51 4.19
C TYR A 54 -17.14 22.53 4.37
N ASP A 55 -17.38 23.61 5.10
CA ASP A 55 -16.36 24.60 5.49
C ASP A 55 -15.25 23.98 6.35
N ASP A 56 -15.58 23.02 7.22
CA ASP A 56 -14.58 22.32 8.06
C ASP A 56 -13.70 21.39 7.23
N LEU A 57 -14.16 20.92 6.06
CA LEU A 57 -13.36 20.11 5.13
C LEU A 57 -12.35 20.94 4.34
N GLN A 58 -12.63 22.24 4.16
CA GLN A 58 -11.70 23.17 3.53
C GLN A 58 -10.68 23.74 4.51
N LYS A 59 -10.89 23.57 5.83
CA LYS A 59 -9.92 24.00 6.82
C LYS A 59 -8.60 23.22 6.60
N PRO A 60 -7.46 23.91 6.39
CA PRO A 60 -6.20 23.23 6.20
C PRO A 60 -5.94 22.36 7.44
N LYS A 61 -5.68 21.07 7.22
CA LYS A 61 -5.40 20.12 8.30
C LYS A 61 -4.28 20.71 9.18
N PRO A 62 -4.48 20.80 10.50
CA PRO A 62 -3.46 21.35 11.38
C PRO A 62 -2.18 20.54 11.22
N ARG A 63 -1.06 21.24 11.03
CA ARG A 63 0.25 20.59 10.94
C ARG A 63 0.62 20.14 12.35
N ILE A 64 0.54 18.84 12.60
CA ILE A 64 1.01 18.26 13.85
C ILE A 64 2.53 18.16 13.75
N GLU A 65 3.24 18.96 14.52
CA GLU A 65 4.68 18.82 14.70
C GLU A 65 4.91 17.70 15.72
N ILE A 66 5.40 16.56 15.24
CA ILE A 66 5.74 15.42 16.09
C ILE A 66 7.25 15.50 16.30
N PRO A 67 7.75 15.82 17.51
CA PRO A 67 9.19 16.01 17.76
C PRO A 67 10.07 14.82 17.34
N ALA A 68 9.52 13.61 17.37
CA ALA A 68 10.20 12.38 16.95
C ALA A 68 10.25 12.16 15.43
N LEU A 69 9.36 12.81 14.66
CA LEU A 69 9.47 12.89 13.20
C LEU A 69 10.38 14.07 12.92
N GLY A 70 11.69 13.83 13.00
CA GLY A 70 12.72 14.86 12.93
C GLY A 70 12.40 15.95 11.91
N THR A 71 12.80 17.18 12.24
CA THR A 71 12.83 18.35 11.37
C THR A 71 13.76 18.13 10.17
N GLY A 72 13.46 17.11 9.36
CA GLY A 72 13.94 17.01 8.00
C GLY A 72 13.39 18.25 7.31
N LYS A 73 14.28 19.22 7.09
CA LYS A 73 14.09 20.25 6.07
C LYS A 73 13.50 19.51 4.89
N ARG A 74 12.25 19.81 4.52
CA ARG A 74 11.70 19.32 3.25
C ARG A 74 12.75 19.70 2.23
N GLU A 75 13.35 18.70 1.59
CA GLU A 75 14.35 18.93 0.56
C GLU A 75 13.71 19.86 -0.46
N GLU A 76 14.08 21.14 -0.40
CA GLU A 76 14.00 21.99 -1.58
C GLU A 76 14.71 21.22 -2.68
N LYS A 77 14.11 21.22 -3.88
CA LYS A 77 14.68 20.59 -5.07
C LYS A 77 16.19 20.86 -5.06
N ILE A 78 16.98 19.79 -4.94
CA ILE A 78 18.46 19.82 -4.92
C ILE A 78 18.90 20.92 -5.88
N SER A 79 19.66 21.90 -5.37
CA SER A 79 20.00 23.09 -6.15
C SER A 79 20.67 22.65 -7.46
N LYS A 80 20.47 23.42 -8.55
CA LYS A 80 21.06 23.08 -9.87
C LYS A 80 22.56 22.78 -9.76
N SER A 81 23.27 23.53 -8.92
CA SER A 81 24.69 23.32 -8.65
C SER A 81 24.98 21.99 -7.95
N GLU A 82 24.15 21.58 -7.00
CA GLU A 82 24.32 20.31 -6.29
C GLU A 82 24.03 19.10 -7.18
N ALA A 83 23.03 19.21 -8.04
CA ALA A 83 22.72 18.17 -9.03
C ALA A 83 23.87 18.00 -10.04
N ILE A 84 24.47 19.11 -10.50
CA ILE A 84 25.64 19.08 -11.40
C ILE A 84 26.82 18.38 -10.73
N ARG A 85 27.15 18.75 -9.48
CA ARG A 85 28.24 18.11 -8.71
C ARG A 85 28.04 16.60 -8.54
N ALA A 86 26.81 16.16 -8.28
CA ALA A 86 26.50 14.75 -8.14
C ALA A 86 26.74 13.96 -9.44
N ILE A 87 26.44 14.56 -10.59
CA ILE A 87 26.68 13.96 -11.91
C ILE A 87 28.18 13.86 -12.19
N GLU A 88 28.94 14.93 -11.98
CA GLU A 88 30.39 14.96 -12.21
C GLU A 88 31.13 13.93 -11.35
N ALA A 89 30.75 13.82 -10.07
CA ALA A 89 31.33 12.83 -9.16
C ALA A 89 31.07 11.39 -9.63
N LYS A 90 29.88 11.11 -10.16
CA LYS A 90 29.51 9.79 -10.68
C LYS A 90 30.26 9.45 -11.96
N LEU A 91 30.39 10.40 -12.90
CA LEU A 91 31.15 10.22 -14.13
C LEU A 91 32.62 9.92 -13.82
N LYS A 92 33.23 10.69 -12.91
CA LYS A 92 34.60 10.46 -12.44
C LYS A 92 34.80 9.09 -11.80
N HIS A 93 33.77 8.55 -11.14
CA HIS A 93 33.82 7.20 -10.57
C HIS A 93 33.72 6.12 -11.66
N LEU A 94 32.91 6.34 -12.69
CA LEU A 94 32.78 5.44 -13.84
C LEU A 94 34.03 5.43 -14.72
N GLU A 95 34.68 6.58 -14.92
CA GLU A 95 35.96 6.67 -15.66
C GLU A 95 37.09 5.89 -14.97
N ARG A 96 36.99 5.64 -13.67
CA ARG A 96 37.95 4.82 -12.92
C ARG A 96 37.70 3.32 -13.04
N HIS A 97 36.60 2.90 -13.67
CA HIS A 97 36.14 1.50 -13.74
C HIS A 97 35.81 1.06 -15.18
N THR A 98 36.62 1.45 -16.18
CA THR A 98 36.44 0.98 -17.55
C THR A 98 36.94 -0.45 -17.81
N ASP A 99 37.61 -1.10 -16.84
CA ASP A 99 38.43 -2.28 -17.15
C ASP A 99 38.00 -3.60 -16.48
N ASP A 100 36.84 -3.66 -15.81
CA ASP A 100 36.31 -4.93 -15.31
C ASP A 100 35.18 -5.43 -16.22
N ASN A 101 35.60 -6.18 -17.25
CA ASN A 101 34.81 -7.04 -18.11
C ASN A 101 33.58 -7.65 -17.41
N LEU A 102 32.39 -7.09 -17.66
CA LEU A 102 31.14 -7.80 -17.41
C LEU A 102 30.88 -8.73 -18.61
N GLU A 103 31.58 -9.87 -18.65
CA GLU A 103 31.27 -10.92 -19.64
C GLU A 103 29.92 -11.56 -19.31
N LEU A 104 28.90 -11.23 -20.09
CA LEU A 104 27.63 -11.95 -20.11
C LEU A 104 27.73 -13.08 -21.15
N ASN A 105 27.68 -14.33 -20.67
CA ASN A 105 27.96 -15.59 -21.38
C ASN A 105 29.46 -15.84 -21.70
N PRO A 106 30.27 -16.24 -20.70
CA PRO A 106 31.60 -16.77 -20.98
C PRO A 106 31.48 -18.04 -21.84
N ARG A 107 32.24 -18.09 -22.94
CA ARG A 107 32.21 -19.18 -23.94
C ARG A 107 32.95 -20.45 -23.52
N GLU A 108 33.60 -20.45 -22.36
CA GLU A 108 34.35 -21.60 -21.87
C GLU A 108 33.55 -22.38 -20.81
N GLY A 109 32.80 -23.36 -21.28
CA GLY A 109 32.07 -24.32 -20.44
C GLY A 109 31.09 -25.15 -21.25
N PHE A 110 30.83 -26.38 -20.82
CA PHE A 110 30.04 -27.43 -21.50
C PHE A 110 28.59 -27.09 -21.90
N ASN A 111 28.15 -25.83 -21.80
CA ASN A 111 26.79 -25.36 -22.14
C ASN A 111 26.82 -24.02 -22.91
N ALA A 112 27.58 -23.96 -24.01
CA ALA A 112 27.87 -22.74 -24.76
C ALA A 112 26.70 -22.08 -25.55
N ASN A 113 25.43 -22.45 -25.31
CA ASN A 113 24.32 -21.96 -26.15
C ASN A 113 23.05 -21.50 -25.40
N VAL A 114 23.08 -21.35 -24.08
CA VAL A 114 21.91 -20.84 -23.35
C VAL A 114 22.13 -19.38 -22.95
N PRO A 115 21.37 -18.41 -23.49
CA PRO A 115 21.44 -17.02 -23.04
C PRO A 115 21.03 -16.92 -21.56
N PHE A 116 21.84 -16.22 -20.75
CA PHE A 116 21.61 -16.03 -19.31
C PHE A 116 20.17 -15.63 -18.95
N ILE A 117 19.51 -14.86 -19.82
CA ILE A 117 18.14 -14.39 -19.64
C ILE A 117 17.12 -15.54 -19.52
N GLN A 118 17.39 -16.72 -20.08
CA GLN A 118 16.50 -17.89 -20.01
C GLN A 118 16.54 -18.58 -18.64
N ARG A 119 17.64 -18.51 -17.89
CA ARG A 119 17.73 -19.12 -16.54
C ARG A 119 16.71 -18.54 -15.56
N TYR A 120 16.24 -17.32 -15.80
CA TYR A 120 15.38 -16.58 -14.87
C TYR A 120 13.97 -16.31 -15.41
N GLN A 121 13.61 -16.86 -16.58
CA GLN A 121 12.25 -16.82 -17.12
C GLN A 121 11.40 -17.99 -16.55
N PHE A 122 11.11 -17.99 -15.26
CA PHE A 122 10.33 -19.07 -14.62
C PHE A 122 8.80 -18.99 -14.83
N ASN A 123 8.29 -17.94 -15.49
CA ASN A 123 6.84 -17.66 -15.51
C ASN A 123 6.23 -17.55 -16.92
N LYS A 124 6.87 -18.08 -17.97
CA LYS A 124 6.36 -17.89 -19.35
C LYS A 124 5.30 -18.90 -19.81
N ASP A 125 5.04 -19.97 -19.06
CA ASP A 125 4.07 -21.02 -19.44
C ASP A 125 2.81 -21.07 -18.57
N ARG A 126 2.29 -19.92 -18.12
CA ARG A 126 0.99 -19.87 -17.43
C ARG A 126 -0.06 -19.05 -18.18
N ASP A 127 -0.18 -19.31 -19.48
CA ASP A 127 -1.41 -18.98 -20.19
C ASP A 127 -2.47 -20.07 -19.96
N ASN A 128 -3.64 -19.60 -19.52
CA ASN A 128 -4.95 -20.12 -19.92
C ASN A 128 -5.28 -21.59 -19.60
N THR A 129 -5.61 -21.86 -18.34
CA THR A 129 -6.63 -22.88 -18.00
C THR A 129 -7.30 -22.50 -16.68
N GLN A 130 -8.64 -22.54 -16.67
CA GLN A 130 -9.46 -22.38 -15.48
C GLN A 130 -8.90 -23.15 -14.28
N ARG A 131 -8.84 -22.54 -13.09
CA ARG A 131 -9.02 -23.24 -11.80
C ARG A 131 -9.27 -22.31 -10.62
N TYR A 132 -10.34 -22.64 -9.91
CA TYR A 132 -10.77 -22.14 -8.61
C TYR A 132 -9.65 -22.03 -7.57
N GLY A 133 -9.69 -20.94 -6.78
CA GLY A 133 -9.32 -20.89 -5.36
C GLY A 133 -7.83 -21.05 -5.00
N LYS A 134 -7.23 -20.00 -4.43
CA LYS A 134 -6.67 -20.02 -3.07
C LYS A 134 -6.03 -18.67 -2.72
N SER A 135 -6.40 -18.21 -1.53
CA SER A 135 -5.86 -17.06 -0.79
C SER A 135 -4.34 -17.11 -0.70
N SER A 136 -3.70 -15.96 -0.98
CA SER A 136 -2.31 -15.68 -0.60
C SER A 136 -2.27 -14.35 0.14
N ALA A 137 -2.64 -14.37 1.43
CA ALA A 137 -2.44 -13.24 2.33
C ALA A 137 -1.00 -13.28 2.89
N PRO A 138 -0.20 -12.20 2.74
CA PRO A 138 1.19 -12.20 3.17
C PRO A 138 1.32 -11.57 4.56
N TYR A 139 0.97 -12.28 5.64
CA TYR A 139 1.50 -11.98 6.97
C TYR A 139 1.63 -13.27 7.79
N HIS A 140 2.84 -13.82 7.80
CA HIS A 140 3.21 -14.95 8.64
C HIS A 140 3.53 -14.43 10.06
N ARG A 141 2.62 -14.64 11.01
CA ARG A 141 2.82 -14.32 12.43
C ARG A 141 3.73 -15.39 13.06
N GLN A 142 5.01 -15.07 13.28
CA GLN A 142 5.92 -15.91 14.06
C GLN A 142 5.51 -15.90 15.54
N GLN A 143 5.26 -17.08 16.12
CA GLN A 143 4.99 -17.23 17.55
C GLN A 143 6.30 -17.50 18.31
N ARG A 144 6.53 -16.75 19.40
CA ARG A 144 7.60 -17.00 20.37
C ARG A 144 7.31 -18.29 21.14
N PRO A 145 8.31 -19.12 21.48
CA PRO A 145 8.08 -20.32 22.28
C PRO A 145 7.81 -19.97 23.75
N LYS A 146 6.84 -20.65 24.37
CA LYS A 146 6.63 -20.60 25.83
C LYS A 146 7.65 -21.51 26.51
N ARG A 147 8.40 -20.96 27.47
CA ARG A 147 9.22 -21.77 28.39
C ARG A 147 8.28 -22.40 29.43
N ARG A 148 8.47 -23.71 29.63
CA ARG A 148 7.89 -24.51 30.72
C ARG A 148 8.49 -24.11 32.05
#